data_AF-A0A819GQU1-F1
#
_entry.id   AF-A0A819GQU1-F1
#
_cell.length_a   1.000
_cell.length_b   1.000
_cell.length_c   1.000
_cell.angle_alpha   90.00
_cell.angle_beta   90.00
_cell.angle_gamma   90.00
#
_symmetry.space_group_name_H-M   'P 1'
#
loop_
_entity.id
_entity.type
_entity.pdbx_description
1 polymer ?
#
loop_
_entity_poly.entity_id
_entity_poly.type
_entity_poly.pdbx_seq_one_letter_code
_entity_poly.pdbx_strand_id
1 'polypeptide(L)'
;MCLSKWGYCGTEPEYCGDGCQAGSCTGTNGNNGNNGGNSGDIINSDTFACAFNTIDSATRTNRFNGLQATGWKPSNKDEASVFLAHVFHESDGLKTVREYCAPGITFLKQ
;
A
#
# COMPACT_ATOMS: atom_id res chain seq x y z
N MET A 1 -4.47 10.71 -4.75
CA MET A 1 -5.66 9.91 -4.31
C MET A 1 -5.53 9.70 -2.81
N CYS A 2 -6.62 9.66 -2.05
CA CYS A 2 -6.59 9.62 -0.59
C CYS A 2 -7.17 8.34 -0.03
N LEU A 3 -6.63 7.85 1.09
CA LEU A 3 -7.19 6.79 1.91
C LEU A 3 -7.90 7.41 3.11
N SER A 4 -9.23 7.31 3.12
CA SER A 4 -10.07 7.84 4.20
C SER A 4 -9.80 7.17 5.55
N LYS A 5 -10.27 7.79 6.64
CA LYS A 5 -10.26 7.21 7.99
C LYS A 5 -10.95 5.85 8.10
N TRP A 6 -11.84 5.54 7.16
CA TRP A 6 -12.64 4.32 7.11
C TRP A 6 -12.04 3.24 6.20
N GLY A 7 -10.85 3.47 5.63
CA GLY A 7 -10.19 2.51 4.75
C GLY A 7 -10.66 2.53 3.29
N TYR A 8 -11.51 3.49 2.89
CA TYR A 8 -11.91 3.65 1.49
C TYR A 8 -11.05 4.68 0.76
N CYS A 9 -10.83 4.48 -0.53
CA CYS A 9 -10.04 5.39 -1.35
C CYS A 9 -10.91 6.28 -2.23
N GLY A 10 -10.51 7.55 -2.37
CA GLY A 10 -11.19 8.50 -3.24
C GLY A 10 -10.41 9.80 -3.36
N THR A 11 -10.96 10.73 -4.13
CA THR A 11 -10.39 12.08 -4.33
C THR A 11 -11.24 13.18 -3.72
N GLU A 12 -12.48 12.87 -3.33
CA GLU A 12 -13.40 13.83 -2.74
C GLU A 12 -13.02 14.17 -1.28
N PRO A 13 -13.45 15.33 -0.77
CA PRO A 13 -13.11 15.78 0.59
C PRO A 13 -13.46 14.79 1.70
N GLU A 14 -14.46 13.92 1.52
CA GLU A 14 -14.83 12.88 2.49
C GLU A 14 -13.73 11.82 2.65
N TYR A 15 -12.89 11.64 1.62
CA TYR A 15 -11.76 10.73 1.63
C TYR A 15 -10.47 11.42 2.04
N CYS A 16 -10.28 12.66 1.59
CA CYS A 16 -9.04 13.40 1.79
C CYS A 16 -9.03 14.24 3.07
N GLY A 17 -10.17 14.56 3.66
CA GLY A 17 -10.28 15.42 4.84
C GLY A 17 -9.91 14.73 6.16
N ASP A 18 -10.60 15.12 7.24
CA ASP A 18 -10.24 14.74 8.61
C ASP A 18 -10.07 13.22 8.80
N GLY A 19 -8.88 12.84 9.26
CA GLY A 19 -8.50 11.46 9.54
C GLY A 19 -8.05 10.65 8.32
N CYS A 20 -7.81 11.30 7.18
CA CYS A 20 -7.14 10.67 6.05
C CYS A 20 -5.82 9.99 6.48
N GLN A 21 -5.69 8.72 6.12
CA GLN A 21 -4.65 7.80 6.59
C GLN A 21 -3.41 7.77 5.68
N ALA A 22 -3.58 8.11 4.39
CA ALA A 22 -2.51 8.17 3.41
C ALA A 22 -2.95 8.93 2.14
N GLY A 23 -1.96 9.37 1.38
CA GLY A 23 -2.14 10.04 0.11
C GLY A 23 -2.26 11.56 0.25
N SER A 24 -2.93 12.20 -0.71
CA SER A 24 -3.03 13.66 -0.80
C SER A 24 -4.04 14.27 0.20
N CYS A 25 -3.91 13.97 1.49
CA CYS A 25 -4.82 14.41 2.54
C CYS A 25 -4.88 15.95 2.66
N THR A 26 -6.08 16.51 2.82
CA THR A 26 -6.32 17.94 3.05
C THR A 26 -6.34 18.25 4.55
N GLY A 27 -5.74 19.38 4.96
CA GLY A 27 -5.92 19.93 6.32
C GLY A 27 -4.95 19.46 7.41
N THR A 28 -4.13 18.42 7.22
CA THR A 28 -3.09 18.05 8.20
C THR A 28 -1.73 18.66 7.88
N ASN A 29 -1.35 19.67 8.67
CA ASN A 29 0.05 19.96 8.96
C ASN A 29 0.58 18.84 9.88
N GLY A 30 0.89 17.67 9.32
CA GLY A 30 1.18 16.49 10.14
C GLY A 30 1.72 15.33 9.34
N ASN A 31 3.05 15.25 9.30
CA ASN A 31 3.86 14.12 8.87
C ASN A 31 3.60 13.64 7.45
N ASN A 32 4.20 14.41 6.56
CA ASN A 32 4.72 13.99 5.28
C ASN A 32 5.41 12.61 5.42
N GLY A 33 4.64 11.54 5.24
CA GLY A 33 5.18 10.28 4.75
C GLY A 33 5.60 10.51 3.31
N ASN A 34 6.71 11.25 3.14
CA ASN A 34 7.50 11.30 1.91
C ASN A 34 7.99 9.88 1.65
N ASN A 35 7.14 9.03 1.10
CA ASN A 35 7.54 7.75 0.55
C ASN A 35 7.48 7.87 -0.96
N GLY A 36 8.53 8.48 -1.48
CA GLY A 36 9.33 7.93 -2.59
C GLY A 36 8.69 7.69 -3.95
N GLY A 37 7.37 7.81 -4.13
CA GLY A 37 6.72 7.64 -5.42
C GLY A 37 6.59 8.98 -6.13
N ASN A 38 7.08 9.08 -7.37
CA ASN A 38 6.70 10.21 -8.22
C ASN A 38 5.18 10.08 -8.46
N SER A 39 4.41 11.16 -8.32
CA SER A 39 2.96 11.14 -8.59
C SER A 39 2.58 10.69 -10.01
N GLY A 40 3.57 10.58 -10.92
CA GLY A 40 3.42 10.05 -12.28
C GLY A 40 3.73 8.56 -12.46
N ASP A 41 4.20 7.85 -11.43
CA ASP A 41 4.41 6.41 -11.51
C ASP A 41 3.06 5.65 -11.53
N ILE A 42 2.97 4.58 -12.32
CA ILE A 42 1.76 3.72 -12.42
C ILE A 42 1.37 3.17 -11.04
N ILE A 43 2.37 2.77 -10.25
CA ILE A 43 2.23 2.46 -8.83
C ILE A 43 2.99 3.53 -8.06
N ASN A 44 2.27 4.31 -7.26
CA ASN A 44 2.82 5.33 -6.37
C ASN A 44 2.35 5.05 -4.93
N SER A 45 2.82 5.86 -3.99
CA SER A 45 2.48 5.69 -2.57
C SER A 45 0.97 5.76 -2.31
N ASP A 46 0.22 6.60 -3.02
CA ASP A 46 -1.23 6.73 -2.88
C ASP A 46 -1.96 5.48 -3.37
N THR A 47 -1.62 5.00 -4.57
CA THR A 47 -2.27 3.82 -5.17
C THR A 47 -1.89 2.54 -4.41
N PHE A 48 -0.65 2.44 -3.95
CA PHE A 48 -0.20 1.36 -3.08
C PHE A 48 -0.89 1.40 -1.72
N ALA A 49 -1.05 2.61 -1.14
CA ALA A 49 -1.74 2.77 0.12
C ALA A 49 -3.20 2.31 0.04
N CYS A 50 -3.84 2.58 -1.09
CA CYS A 50 -5.19 2.15 -1.37
C CYS A 50 -5.31 0.64 -1.54
N ALA A 51 -4.43 0.03 -2.34
CA ALA A 51 -4.44 -1.41 -2.60
C ALA A 51 -4.23 -2.23 -1.32
N PHE A 52 -3.41 -1.72 -0.39
CA PHE A 52 -3.08 -2.39 0.88
C PHE A 52 -3.56 -1.56 2.07
N ASN A 53 -4.84 -1.22 2.09
CA ASN A 53 -5.48 -0.43 3.16
C ASN A 53 -5.65 -1.20 4.49
N THR A 54 -5.48 -2.54 4.49
CA THR A 54 -5.70 -3.42 5.66
C THR A 54 -4.51 -3.53 6.61
N ILE A 55 -3.34 -3.04 6.20
CA ILE A 55 -2.11 -3.01 7.00
C ILE A 55 -1.84 -1.59 7.52
N ASP A 56 -1.10 -1.48 8.63
CA ASP A 56 -0.76 -0.19 9.22
C ASP A 56 0.15 0.65 8.31
N SER A 57 0.14 1.97 8.53
CA SER A 57 0.84 2.94 7.68
C SER A 57 2.37 2.74 7.66
N ALA A 58 2.97 2.29 8.76
CA ALA A 58 4.41 2.06 8.86
C ALA A 58 4.81 0.79 8.10
N THR A 59 4.09 -0.31 8.29
CA THR A 59 4.30 -1.54 7.50
C THR A 59 4.13 -1.25 6.02
N ARG A 60 3.05 -0.56 5.63
CA ARG A 60 2.75 -0.22 4.24
C ARG A 60 3.86 0.60 3.58
N THR A 61 4.37 1.60 4.29
CA THR A 61 5.53 2.40 3.90
C THR A 61 6.75 1.50 3.64
N ASN A 62 7.08 0.62 4.58
CA ASN A 62 8.24 -0.26 4.44
C ASN A 62 8.10 -1.23 3.27
N ARG A 63 6.90 -1.76 3.01
CA ARG A 63 6.63 -2.63 1.86
C ARG A 63 6.76 -1.88 0.53
N PHE A 64 6.21 -0.67 0.45
CA PHE A 64 6.35 0.18 -0.74
C PHE A 64 7.81 0.52 -1.01
N ASN A 65 8.56 0.97 0.00
CA ASN A 65 9.99 1.28 -0.14
C ASN A 65 10.80 0.04 -0.55
N GLY A 66 10.46 -1.14 -0.03
CA GLY A 66 11.04 -2.41 -0.45
C GLY A 66 10.78 -2.73 -1.93
N LEU A 67 9.54 -2.53 -2.40
CA LEU A 67 9.19 -2.68 -3.82
C LEU A 67 10.02 -1.73 -4.69
N GLN A 68 10.12 -0.46 -4.30
CA GLN A 68 10.91 0.53 -5.03
C GLN A 68 12.40 0.18 -5.10
N ALA A 69 12.95 -0.36 -4.01
CA ALA A 69 14.35 -0.79 -3.95
C ALA A 69 14.67 -1.96 -4.90
N THR A 70 13.68 -2.76 -5.31
CA THR A 70 13.88 -3.80 -6.33
C THR A 70 14.13 -3.23 -7.72
N GLY A 71 13.77 -1.97 -7.95
CA GLY A 71 13.77 -1.34 -9.27
C GLY A 71 12.66 -1.82 -10.20
N TRP A 72 11.76 -2.70 -9.74
CA TRP A 72 10.62 -3.14 -10.55
C TRP A 72 9.67 -1.97 -10.82
N LYS A 73 9.29 -1.82 -12.09
CA LYS A 73 8.31 -0.84 -12.56
C LYS A 73 7.41 -1.53 -13.58
N PRO A 74 6.08 -1.48 -13.41
CA PRO A 74 5.17 -2.04 -14.40
C PRO A 74 5.23 -1.22 -15.70
N SER A 75 5.06 -1.87 -16.84
CA SER A 75 5.07 -1.25 -18.17
C SER A 75 3.76 -0.54 -18.48
N ASN A 76 2.65 -1.00 -17.90
CA ASN A 76 1.31 -0.45 -18.07
C ASN A 76 0.43 -0.72 -16.83
N LYS A 77 -0.78 -0.15 -16.83
CA LYS A 77 -1.73 -0.27 -15.71
C LYS A 77 -2.29 -1.68 -15.52
N ASP A 78 -2.33 -2.48 -16.58
CA ASP A 78 -2.86 -3.85 -16.52
C ASP A 78 -1.83 -4.81 -15.88
N GLU A 79 -0.55 -4.67 -16.20
CA GLU A 79 0.54 -5.38 -15.54
C GLU A 79 0.55 -5.07 -14.03
N ALA A 80 0.45 -3.78 -13.70
CA ALA A 80 0.37 -3.33 -12.31
C ALA A 80 -0.84 -3.93 -11.57
N SER A 81 -2.02 -3.93 -12.18
CA SER A 81 -3.25 -4.40 -11.55
C SER A 81 -3.22 -5.91 -11.31
N VAL A 82 -2.78 -6.69 -12.31
CA VAL A 82 -2.64 -8.14 -12.19
C VAL A 82 -1.61 -8.51 -11.13
N PHE A 83 -0.44 -7.86 -11.14
CA PHE A 83 0.60 -8.11 -10.14
C PHE A 83 0.09 -7.81 -8.72
N LEU A 84 -0.48 -6.62 -8.50
CA LEU A 84 -0.97 -6.22 -7.18
C LEU A 84 -2.13 -7.10 -6.71
N ALA A 85 -3.02 -7.54 -7.60
CA ALA A 85 -4.12 -8.45 -7.26
C ALA A 85 -3.61 -9.84 -6.81
N HIS A 86 -2.64 -10.40 -7.52
CA HIS A 86 -2.01 -11.67 -7.11
C HIS A 86 -1.29 -11.49 -5.77
N VAL A 87 -0.45 -10.47 -5.62
CA VAL A 87 0.21 -10.17 -4.35
C VAL A 87 -0.81 -10.04 -3.23
N PHE A 88 -1.90 -9.29 -3.44
CA PHE A 88 -2.96 -9.14 -2.44
C PHE A 88 -3.59 -10.47 -2.05
N HIS A 89 -3.95 -11.32 -3.02
CA HIS A 89 -4.57 -12.62 -2.76
C HIS A 89 -3.64 -13.57 -2.00
N GLU A 90 -2.39 -13.72 -2.46
CA GLU A 90 -1.44 -14.68 -1.89
C GLU A 90 -0.89 -14.24 -0.52
N SER A 91 -0.98 -12.95 -0.20
CA SER A 91 -0.42 -12.38 1.04
C SER A 91 -1.46 -11.91 2.06
N ASP A 92 -2.76 -12.19 1.83
CA ASP A 92 -3.88 -11.65 2.60
C ASP A 92 -3.76 -10.12 2.79
N GLY A 93 -3.56 -9.42 1.67
CA GLY A 93 -3.34 -7.97 1.65
C GLY A 93 -2.07 -7.53 2.38
N LEU A 94 -0.97 -8.28 2.23
CA LEU A 94 0.34 -8.09 2.86
C LEU A 94 0.39 -8.28 4.38
N LYS A 95 -0.65 -8.86 4.99
CA LYS A 95 -0.60 -9.27 6.40
C LYS A 95 0.34 -10.44 6.63
N THR A 96 0.51 -11.29 5.62
CA THR A 96 1.49 -12.37 5.63
C THR A 96 2.47 -12.27 4.46
N VAL A 97 3.76 -12.29 4.76
CA VAL A 97 4.84 -12.35 3.76
C VAL A 97 5.61 -13.67 3.83
N ARG A 98 5.07 -14.63 4.59
CA ARG A 98 5.58 -15.99 4.70
C ARG A 98 4.42 -16.94 4.47
N GLU A 99 4.65 -17.99 3.71
CA GLU A 99 3.64 -19.00 3.46
C GLU A 99 3.22 -19.67 4.78
N TYR A 100 1.91 -19.81 4.98
CA TYR A 100 1.36 -20.61 6.06
C TYR A 100 1.62 -22.08 5.72
N CYS A 101 2.34 -22.80 6.59
CA CYS A 101 2.80 -24.18 6.37
C CYS A 101 3.91 -24.35 5.31
N ALA A 102 4.79 -23.36 5.14
CA ALA A 102 5.98 -23.53 4.31
C ALA A 102 6.80 -24.77 4.76
N PRO A 103 7.18 -25.68 3.84
CA PRO A 103 8.01 -26.83 4.18
C PRO A 103 9.33 -26.35 4.80
N GLY A 104 9.54 -26.68 6.08
CA GLY A 104 10.73 -26.31 6.85
C GLY A 104 10.56 -25.21 7.90
N ILE A 105 9.37 -24.59 8.05
CA ILE A 105 9.12 -23.61 9.12
C ILE A 105 8.22 -24.23 10.20
N THR A 106 8.79 -24.47 11.39
CA THR A 106 8.05 -24.93 12.57
C THR A 106 7.08 -23.83 12.99
N PHE A 107 5.81 -24.17 13.22
CA PHE A 107 4.73 -23.27 13.59
C PHE A 107 5.06 -22.42 14.83
N LEU A 108 5.67 -21.26 14.64
CA LEU A 108 5.63 -20.21 15.65
C LEU A 108 4.33 -19.45 15.42
N LYS A 109 3.30 -19.83 16.18
CA LYS A 109 2.12 -18.99 16.41
C LYS A 109 2.62 -17.57 16.73
N GLN A 110 2.22 -16.62 15.91
CA GLN A 110 2.19 -15.21 16.30
C GLN A 110 1.07 -15.03 17.32
#